data_AF-A0A067G4Q0-F1
#
_entry.id   AF-A0A067G4Q0-F1
#
_cell.length_a   1.000
_cell.length_b   1.000
_cell.length_c   1.000
_cell.angle_alpha   90.00
_cell.angle_beta   90.00
_cell.angle_gamma   90.00
#
_symmetry.space_group_name_H-M   'P 1'
#
loop_
_entity.id
_entity.type
_entity.pdbx_description
1 polymer ?
#
loop_
_entity_poly.entity_id
_entity_poly.type
_entity_poly.pdbx_seq_one_letter_code
_entity_poly.pdbx_strand_id
1 'polypeptide(L)'
;MEVDSMYLPVPVNFIFIGFEGNGNQDFQLHPDELERWFLKIDHIFEHTRVPPIGEVLAPFYRTSVDKVQRHHLPTISHINYNFSVHAIQMGEKVTSVFEHAIKVLARKDDVSTNRDDVDALWQVDVSMMDVLFTSLVDYLQLENAYNIFILNPKHEKRARYGYRRGLSDSEITFLKENKDLQTKILQSGNIPESILALDKIRRPLYEKHPMMKFSWTIAEDTDTAEWYNICLDPLNNVEKFYRGKETADIIQSKVLQ
;
A
#
# COMPACT_ATOMS: atom_id res chain seq x y z
N MET A 1 -24.84 -2.61 -32.53
CA MET A 1 -25.56 -2.56 -31.23
C MET A 1 -24.86 -1.49 -30.41
N GLU A 2 -25.57 -0.43 -30.02
CA GLU A 2 -24.98 0.69 -29.28
C GLU A 2 -25.00 0.37 -27.77
N VAL A 3 -23.86 0.51 -27.09
CA VAL A 3 -23.71 0.15 -25.66
C VAL A 3 -23.86 1.39 -24.78
N ASP A 4 -25.07 1.69 -24.36
CA ASP A 4 -25.39 2.90 -23.55
C ASP A 4 -24.63 2.96 -22.21
N SER A 5 -24.46 1.81 -21.56
CA SER A 5 -23.73 1.71 -20.29
C SER A 5 -22.92 0.41 -20.17
N MET A 6 -21.81 0.50 -19.42
CA MET A 6 -20.95 -0.62 -19.06
C MET A 6 -20.88 -0.71 -17.53
N TYR A 7 -21.02 -1.91 -16.97
CA TYR A 7 -20.91 -2.16 -15.54
C TYR A 7 -19.62 -2.92 -15.26
N LEU A 8 -18.75 -2.35 -14.44
CA LEU A 8 -17.47 -2.94 -14.07
C LEU A 8 -17.50 -3.30 -12.57
N PRO A 9 -17.45 -4.59 -12.20
CA PRO A 9 -17.32 -4.98 -10.80
C PRO A 9 -15.90 -4.65 -10.31
N VAL A 10 -15.81 -3.95 -9.18
CA VAL A 10 -14.54 -3.60 -8.54
C VAL A 10 -14.53 -4.16 -7.11
N PRO A 11 -13.99 -5.37 -6.90
CA PRO A 11 -13.83 -5.92 -5.56
C PRO A 11 -12.67 -5.20 -4.85
N VAL A 12 -12.93 -4.66 -3.66
CA VAL A 12 -11.98 -3.88 -2.87
C VAL A 12 -12.01 -4.35 -1.42
N ASN A 13 -10.83 -4.71 -0.91
CA ASN A 13 -10.60 -4.98 0.50
C ASN A 13 -10.04 -3.73 1.19
N PHE A 14 -10.66 -3.30 2.29
CA PHE A 14 -10.10 -2.31 3.20
C PHE A 14 -9.61 -3.01 4.45
N ILE A 15 -8.30 -3.01 4.67
CA ILE A 15 -7.64 -3.71 5.77
C ILE A 15 -7.24 -2.67 6.82
N PHE A 16 -7.95 -2.67 7.95
CA PHE A 16 -7.75 -1.74 9.05
C PHE A 16 -6.84 -2.37 10.13
N ILE A 17 -5.72 -1.72 10.43
CA ILE A 17 -4.74 -2.17 11.43
C ILE A 17 -4.60 -1.11 12.53
N GLY A 18 -4.77 -1.49 13.80
CA GLY A 18 -4.77 -0.56 14.94
C GLY A 18 -6.09 0.19 15.15
N PHE A 19 -7.21 -0.39 14.73
CA PHE A 19 -8.55 0.22 14.83
C PHE A 19 -9.48 -0.50 15.82
N GLU A 20 -8.91 -1.34 16.70
CA GLU A 20 -9.64 -2.02 17.78
C GLU A 20 -9.67 -1.19 19.09
N GLY A 21 -9.20 0.06 19.04
CA GLY A 21 -8.96 0.86 20.25
C GLY A 21 -7.58 0.64 20.87
N ASN A 22 -6.71 -0.15 20.22
CA ASN A 22 -5.33 -0.42 20.63
C ASN A 22 -4.27 0.31 19.80
N GLY A 23 -4.68 1.09 18.80
CA GLY A 23 -3.78 1.89 17.96
C GLY A 23 -3.40 3.25 18.56
N ASN A 24 -2.84 4.14 17.74
CA ASN A 24 -2.27 5.41 18.19
C ASN A 24 -3.26 6.37 18.86
N GLN A 25 -4.50 6.39 18.37
CA GLN A 25 -5.56 7.31 18.82
C GLN A 25 -6.64 6.60 19.65
N ASP A 26 -6.38 5.36 20.08
CA ASP A 26 -7.37 4.49 20.74
C ASP A 26 -8.73 4.47 20.01
N PHE A 27 -8.69 4.62 18.68
CA PHE A 27 -9.86 4.76 17.85
C PHE A 27 -10.42 3.37 17.52
N GLN A 28 -11.70 3.19 17.79
CA GLN A 28 -12.42 1.94 17.56
C GLN A 28 -13.38 2.11 16.37
N LEU A 29 -13.28 1.22 15.39
CA LEU A 29 -14.22 1.21 14.28
C LEU A 29 -15.56 0.62 14.69
N HIS A 30 -16.63 1.36 14.40
CA HIS A 30 -17.99 0.85 14.53
C HIS A 30 -18.53 0.42 13.16
N PRO A 31 -19.19 -0.75 13.07
CA PRO A 31 -19.67 -1.29 11.80
C PRO A 31 -20.68 -0.37 11.12
N ASP A 32 -21.53 0.30 11.90
CA ASP A 32 -22.55 1.24 11.40
C ASP A 32 -21.94 2.43 10.64
N GLU A 33 -20.77 2.90 11.08
CA GLU A 33 -20.07 4.03 10.45
C GLU A 33 -19.42 3.60 9.13
N LEU A 34 -18.81 2.43 9.10
CA LEU A 34 -18.18 1.88 7.92
C LEU A 34 -19.19 1.56 6.83
N GLU A 35 -20.31 0.93 7.19
CA GLU A 35 -21.40 0.69 6.26
C GLU A 35 -21.87 2.03 5.64
N ARG A 36 -22.04 3.07 6.47
CA ARG A 36 -22.41 4.40 6.00
C ARG A 36 -21.37 5.02 5.06
N TRP A 37 -20.07 4.83 5.30
CA TRP A 37 -19.00 5.33 4.43
C TRP A 37 -19.03 4.66 3.07
N PHE A 38 -19.21 3.34 3.03
CA PHE A 38 -19.08 2.54 1.81
C PHE A 38 -20.38 2.33 1.03
N LEU A 39 -21.55 2.56 1.64
CA LEU A 39 -22.86 2.52 0.95
C LEU A 39 -22.98 3.52 -0.21
N LYS A 40 -22.13 4.55 -0.26
CA LYS A 40 -22.18 5.64 -1.25
C LYS A 40 -20.96 5.69 -2.18
N ILE A 41 -20.14 4.63 -2.21
CA ILE A 41 -18.92 4.60 -3.02
C ILE A 41 -19.19 4.35 -4.52
N ASP A 42 -20.42 3.94 -4.89
CA ASP A 42 -20.79 3.73 -6.29
C ASP A 42 -20.62 5.05 -7.09
N HIS A 43 -19.89 4.96 -8.20
CA HIS A 43 -19.58 6.11 -9.05
C HIS A 43 -19.96 5.84 -10.51
N ILE A 44 -20.60 6.85 -11.12
CA ILE A 44 -20.96 6.87 -12.54
C ILE A 44 -20.08 7.91 -13.23
N PHE A 45 -19.34 7.49 -14.26
CA PHE A 45 -18.52 8.39 -15.05
C PHE A 45 -18.94 8.36 -16.52
N GLU A 46 -19.01 9.54 -17.13
CA GLU A 46 -19.14 9.68 -18.57
C GLU A 46 -17.83 9.28 -19.25
N HIS A 47 -17.94 8.47 -20.31
CA HIS A 47 -16.80 8.10 -21.14
C HIS A 47 -17.13 8.31 -22.61
N THR A 48 -16.18 8.93 -23.32
CA THR A 48 -16.30 9.20 -24.77
C THR A 48 -15.76 8.02 -25.55
N ARG A 49 -16.58 7.41 -26.40
CA ARG A 49 -16.15 6.30 -27.25
C ARG A 49 -15.16 6.77 -28.31
N VAL A 50 -14.14 5.96 -28.58
CA VAL A 50 -13.29 6.11 -29.77
C VAL A 50 -14.06 5.54 -30.96
N PRO A 51 -14.40 6.34 -31.99
CA PRO A 51 -15.11 5.83 -33.15
C PRO A 51 -14.25 4.78 -33.89
N PRO A 52 -14.86 3.76 -34.50
CA PRO A 52 -14.12 2.73 -35.23
C PRO A 52 -13.30 3.37 -36.36
N ILE A 53 -12.06 2.88 -36.54
CA ILE A 53 -11.11 3.38 -37.53
C ILE A 53 -11.77 3.37 -38.92
N GLY A 54 -12.11 4.56 -39.42
CA GLY A 54 -12.91 4.77 -40.62
C GLY A 54 -13.77 6.04 -40.53
N GLU A 55 -14.19 6.44 -39.33
CA GLU A 55 -14.84 7.72 -39.07
C GLU A 55 -13.80 8.78 -38.69
N VAL A 56 -13.24 9.42 -39.71
CA VAL A 56 -12.27 10.51 -39.58
C VAL A 56 -12.91 11.67 -38.81
N LEU A 57 -12.32 12.00 -37.66
CA LEU A 57 -12.58 13.24 -36.91
C LEU A 57 -12.23 14.44 -37.81
N ALA A 58 -13.22 15.06 -38.44
CA ALA A 58 -13.05 16.38 -39.05
C ALA A 58 -12.88 17.42 -37.93
N PRO A 59 -11.74 18.14 -37.82
CA PRO A 59 -11.43 18.92 -36.60
C PRO A 59 -12.16 20.27 -36.49
N PHE A 60 -13.08 20.63 -37.39
CA PHE A 60 -13.61 21.99 -37.42
C PHE A 60 -15.11 22.02 -37.74
N TYR A 61 -15.87 22.61 -36.82
CA TYR A 61 -17.25 23.06 -37.00
C TYR A 61 -17.40 23.79 -38.36
N ARG A 62 -18.10 23.16 -39.30
CA ARG A 62 -18.83 23.86 -40.37
C ARG A 62 -20.20 23.24 -40.52
N THR A 63 -21.20 23.97 -40.04
CA THR A 63 -22.60 23.85 -40.44
C THR A 63 -22.68 23.90 -41.96
N SER A 64 -22.86 22.74 -42.59
CA SER A 64 -23.41 22.65 -43.93
C SER A 64 -24.86 22.20 -43.78
N VAL A 65 -25.74 23.09 -44.21
CA VAL A 65 -27.18 22.85 -44.30
C VAL A 65 -27.38 21.99 -45.54
N ASP A 66 -27.35 20.66 -45.38
CA ASP A 66 -27.93 19.76 -46.35
C ASP A 66 -28.56 18.54 -45.68
N LYS A 67 -29.73 18.18 -46.21
CA LYS A 67 -30.80 17.39 -45.59
C LYS A 67 -30.43 15.91 -45.42
N VAL A 68 -29.80 15.51 -44.32
CA VAL A 68 -30.06 14.26 -43.56
C VAL A 68 -29.49 14.46 -42.15
N GLN A 69 -30.35 14.64 -41.15
CA GLN A 69 -29.93 14.63 -39.74
C GLN A 69 -29.45 13.22 -39.36
N ARG A 70 -28.16 12.95 -39.52
CA ARG A 70 -27.43 11.98 -38.69
C ARG A 70 -26.20 12.70 -38.15
N HIS A 71 -26.46 13.59 -37.22
CA HIS A 71 -25.42 14.06 -36.31
C HIS A 71 -24.98 12.85 -35.48
N HIS A 72 -23.91 12.17 -35.89
CA HIS A 72 -23.21 11.28 -34.98
C HIS A 72 -22.44 12.16 -34.00
N LEU A 73 -23.17 12.69 -33.01
CA LEU A 73 -22.55 13.21 -31.79
C LEU A 73 -21.63 12.11 -31.23
N PRO A 74 -20.51 12.46 -30.57
CA PRO A 74 -19.73 11.47 -29.84
C PRO A 74 -20.72 10.68 -28.98
N THR A 75 -20.84 9.37 -29.21
CA THR A 75 -21.81 8.58 -28.46
C THR A 75 -21.28 8.48 -27.05
N ILE A 76 -21.83 9.29 -26.16
CA ILE A 76 -21.50 9.25 -24.73
C ILE A 76 -22.03 7.92 -24.22
N SER A 77 -21.14 7.15 -23.58
CA SER A 77 -21.51 5.96 -22.82
C SER A 77 -21.12 6.15 -21.38
N HIS A 78 -21.84 5.51 -20.48
CA HIS A 78 -21.57 5.60 -19.05
C HIS A 78 -20.83 4.35 -18.57
N ILE A 79 -19.80 4.54 -17.77
CA ILE A 79 -19.17 3.45 -17.03
C ILE A 79 -19.66 3.54 -15.58
N ASN A 80 -20.30 2.46 -15.12
CA ASN A 80 -20.75 2.28 -13.75
C ASN A 80 -19.75 1.36 -13.05
N TYR A 81 -19.07 1.89 -12.04
CA TYR A 81 -18.24 1.07 -11.17
C TYR A 81 -19.10 0.52 -10.04
N ASN A 82 -19.29 -0.80 -10.04
CA ASN A 82 -20.02 -1.50 -8.99
C ASN A 82 -18.99 -1.99 -7.98
N PHE A 83 -18.81 -1.26 -6.89
CA PHE A 83 -17.86 -1.64 -5.86
C PHE A 83 -18.45 -2.76 -5.01
N SER A 84 -17.63 -3.78 -4.74
CA SER A 84 -17.91 -4.77 -3.72
C SER A 84 -16.88 -4.56 -2.63
N VAL A 85 -17.33 -4.08 -1.47
CA VAL A 85 -16.43 -3.66 -0.39
C VAL A 85 -16.38 -4.73 0.69
N HIS A 86 -15.16 -5.20 0.99
CA HIS A 86 -14.87 -6.05 2.15
C HIS A 86 -13.95 -5.30 3.10
N ALA A 87 -14.48 -4.89 4.24
CA ALA A 87 -13.70 -4.24 5.27
C ALA A 87 -13.29 -5.28 6.34
N ILE A 88 -11.99 -5.37 6.59
CA ILE A 88 -11.38 -6.33 7.51
C ILE A 88 -10.67 -5.55 8.61
N GLN A 89 -11.13 -5.73 9.84
CA GLN A 89 -10.44 -5.25 11.03
C GLN A 89 -9.45 -6.29 11.52
N MET A 90 -8.19 -5.89 11.66
CA MET A 90 -7.14 -6.75 12.20
C MET A 90 -6.99 -6.60 13.70
N GLY A 91 -6.71 -7.71 14.38
CA GLY A 91 -6.45 -7.76 15.83
C GLY A 91 -5.12 -7.13 16.28
N GLU A 92 -4.89 -7.18 17.59
CA GLU A 92 -3.72 -6.62 18.26
C GLU A 92 -2.41 -7.24 17.78
N LYS A 93 -2.35 -8.55 17.56
CA LYS A 93 -1.11 -9.22 17.11
C LYS A 93 -0.60 -8.66 15.79
N VAL A 94 -1.48 -8.51 14.81
CA VAL A 94 -1.12 -7.91 13.52
C VAL A 94 -0.64 -6.48 13.73
N THR A 95 -1.39 -5.71 14.52
CA THR A 95 -1.02 -4.32 14.85
C THR A 95 0.39 -4.24 15.45
N SER A 96 0.72 -5.11 16.40
CA SER A 96 2.03 -5.16 17.05
C SER A 96 3.18 -5.49 16.09
N VAL A 97 2.95 -6.33 15.07
CA VAL A 97 3.94 -6.64 14.03
C VAL A 97 4.24 -5.41 13.19
N PHE A 98 3.21 -4.65 12.80
CA PHE A 98 3.39 -3.40 12.05
C PHE A 98 4.08 -2.33 12.89
N GLU A 99 3.74 -2.21 14.17
CA GLU A 99 4.44 -1.30 15.11
C GLU A 99 5.92 -1.66 15.25
N HIS A 100 6.22 -2.95 15.44
CA HIS A 100 7.59 -3.46 15.52
C HIS A 100 8.35 -3.24 14.21
N ALA A 101 7.72 -3.52 13.06
CA ALA A 101 8.31 -3.30 11.75
C ALA A 101 8.62 -1.83 11.50
N ILE A 102 7.70 -0.92 11.82
CA ILE A 102 7.93 0.52 11.73
C ILE A 102 9.13 0.92 12.57
N LYS A 103 9.23 0.43 13.81
CA LYS A 103 10.36 0.72 14.70
C LYS A 103 11.70 0.21 14.15
N VAL A 104 11.73 -1.01 13.61
CA VAL A 104 12.96 -1.65 13.13
C VAL A 104 13.40 -1.10 11.77
N LEU A 105 12.45 -0.77 10.91
CA LEU A 105 12.71 -0.30 9.54
C LEU A 105 12.79 1.23 9.43
N ALA A 106 12.51 1.95 10.53
CA ALA A 106 12.69 3.39 10.60
C ALA A 106 14.17 3.77 10.70
N ARG A 107 14.53 4.81 9.96
CA ARG A 107 15.83 5.48 10.05
C ARG A 107 15.65 6.99 9.96
N LYS A 108 16.64 7.76 10.43
CA LYS A 108 16.59 9.22 10.34
C LYS A 108 16.55 9.66 8.87
N ASP A 109 15.70 10.62 8.54
CA ASP A 109 15.66 11.22 7.20
C ASP A 109 16.89 12.11 6.96
N ASP A 110 17.36 12.78 8.01
CA ASP A 110 18.60 13.57 8.00
C ASP A 110 19.75 12.82 8.69
N VAL A 111 20.77 12.48 7.90
CA VAL A 111 21.99 11.81 8.36
C VAL A 111 23.03 12.80 8.92
N SER A 112 22.90 14.09 8.61
CA SER A 112 23.87 15.12 9.02
C SER A 112 23.75 15.52 10.49
N THR A 113 22.58 15.32 11.09
CA THR A 113 22.27 15.72 12.46
C THR A 113 22.43 14.54 13.43
N ASN A 114 23.52 14.55 14.20
CA ASN A 114 23.75 13.59 15.29
C ASN A 114 22.88 13.83 16.53
N ARG A 115 21.96 14.82 16.49
CA ARG A 115 21.08 15.10 17.64
C ARG A 115 19.92 14.12 17.61
N ASP A 116 19.63 13.53 18.76
CA ASP A 116 18.33 12.90 19.02
C ASP A 116 17.29 14.00 19.24
N ASP A 117 17.05 14.79 18.20
CA ASP A 117 16.04 15.82 18.24
C ASP A 117 14.67 15.16 18.33
N VAL A 118 13.86 15.64 19.28
CA VAL A 118 12.50 15.17 19.55
C VAL A 118 11.60 15.34 18.32
N ASP A 119 11.97 16.23 17.39
CA ASP A 119 11.26 16.57 16.16
C ASP A 119 11.95 16.09 14.86
N ALA A 120 12.97 15.22 14.97
CA ALA A 120 13.65 14.69 13.78
C ALA A 120 12.66 13.90 12.91
N LEU A 121 12.65 14.08 11.59
CA LEU A 121 11.79 13.28 10.70
C LEU A 121 12.42 11.89 10.50
N TRP A 122 11.61 10.85 10.64
CA TRP A 122 12.02 9.46 10.35
C TRP A 122 11.40 8.99 9.04
N GLN A 123 12.11 8.08 8.37
CA GLN A 123 11.64 7.43 7.17
C GLN A 123 11.64 5.92 7.37
N VAL A 124 10.52 5.28 7.04
CA VAL A 124 10.32 3.83 7.05
C VAL A 124 10.50 3.33 5.63
N ASP A 125 11.28 2.26 5.47
CA ASP A 125 11.50 1.66 4.16
C ASP A 125 10.25 0.94 3.64
N VAL A 126 9.67 1.50 2.57
CA VAL A 126 8.50 0.94 1.89
C VAL A 126 8.78 -0.43 1.29
N SER A 127 9.98 -0.67 0.75
CA SER A 127 10.29 -1.91 0.04
C SER A 127 10.28 -3.10 1.01
N MET A 128 10.72 -2.87 2.25
CA MET A 128 10.67 -3.86 3.31
C MET A 128 9.26 -4.03 3.89
N MET A 129 8.50 -2.93 4.02
CA MET A 129 7.10 -3.00 4.40
C MET A 129 6.24 -3.74 3.36
N ASP A 130 6.57 -3.63 2.07
CA ASP A 130 5.92 -4.32 0.96
C ASP A 130 5.96 -5.84 1.12
N VAL A 131 7.08 -6.38 1.64
CA VAL A 131 7.21 -7.80 1.98
C VAL A 131 6.21 -8.21 3.06
N LEU A 132 5.99 -7.38 4.08
CA LEU A 132 5.01 -7.63 5.14
C LEU A 132 3.57 -7.53 4.62
N PHE A 133 3.26 -6.51 3.82
CA PHE A 133 1.94 -6.37 3.20
C PHE A 133 1.62 -7.56 2.30
N THR A 134 2.55 -7.95 1.44
CA THR A 134 2.39 -9.09 0.53
C THR A 134 2.22 -10.39 1.32
N SER A 135 3.04 -10.61 2.36
CA SER A 135 2.90 -11.77 3.24
C SER A 135 1.52 -11.86 3.90
N LEU A 136 0.98 -10.72 4.36
CA LEU A 136 -0.35 -10.69 4.97
C LEU A 136 -1.46 -10.93 3.93
N VAL A 137 -1.36 -10.35 2.72
CA VAL A 137 -2.30 -10.61 1.61
C VAL A 137 -2.29 -12.09 1.23
N ASP A 138 -1.11 -12.68 1.09
CA ASP A 138 -0.91 -14.10 0.73
C ASP A 138 -1.47 -15.02 1.84
N TYR A 139 -1.21 -14.69 3.11
CA TYR A 139 -1.73 -15.44 4.26
C TYR A 139 -3.25 -15.40 4.29
N LEU A 140 -3.88 -14.23 4.08
CA LEU A 140 -5.33 -14.08 4.10
C LEU A 140 -6.03 -14.50 2.80
N GLN A 141 -5.27 -14.79 1.75
CA GLN A 141 -5.75 -15.12 0.40
C GLN A 141 -6.60 -14.01 -0.26
N LEU A 142 -6.13 -12.76 -0.12
CA LEU A 142 -6.82 -11.57 -0.64
C LEU A 142 -6.35 -11.17 -2.06
N GLU A 143 -5.70 -12.08 -2.80
CA GLU A 143 -5.06 -11.82 -4.09
C GLU A 143 -6.03 -11.40 -5.21
N ASN A 144 -7.32 -11.74 -5.10
CA ASN A 144 -8.32 -11.54 -6.16
C ASN A 144 -9.07 -10.20 -6.10
N ALA A 145 -8.62 -9.25 -5.28
CA ALA A 145 -9.25 -7.95 -5.10
C ALA A 145 -8.23 -6.84 -4.84
N TYR A 146 -8.63 -5.58 -5.00
CA TYR A 146 -7.78 -4.44 -4.68
C TYR A 146 -7.64 -4.31 -3.16
N ASN A 147 -6.41 -4.36 -2.64
CA ASN A 147 -6.15 -4.30 -1.20
C ASN A 147 -5.71 -2.89 -0.80
N ILE A 148 -6.47 -2.23 0.07
CA ILE A 148 -6.17 -0.91 0.63
C ILE A 148 -5.89 -1.08 2.12
N PHE A 149 -4.66 -0.80 2.53
CA PHE A 149 -4.25 -0.84 3.93
C PHE A 149 -4.45 0.52 4.59
N ILE A 150 -5.10 0.53 5.75
CA ILE A 150 -5.32 1.71 6.58
C ILE A 150 -4.67 1.42 7.93
N LEU A 151 -3.65 2.21 8.25
CA LEU A 151 -2.76 1.97 9.38
C LEU A 151 -2.96 3.04 10.46
N ASN A 152 -3.23 2.61 11.68
CA ASN A 152 -3.22 3.42 12.91
C ASN A 152 -2.29 2.83 14.00
N PRO A 153 -1.05 2.39 13.67
CA PRO A 153 -0.13 1.83 14.65
C PRO A 153 0.35 2.90 15.62
N LYS A 154 0.57 2.52 16.89
CA LYS A 154 1.21 3.37 17.87
C LYS A 154 2.62 3.73 17.42
N HIS A 155 3.01 4.97 17.70
CA HIS A 155 4.39 5.40 17.58
C HIS A 155 4.96 5.61 18.98
N GLU A 156 6.19 5.18 19.23
CA GLU A 156 6.90 5.56 20.46
C GLU A 156 7.11 7.10 20.46
N LYS A 157 7.36 7.68 21.65
CA LYS A 157 7.40 9.13 21.99
C LYS A 157 8.28 10.05 21.11
N ARG A 158 8.87 9.56 20.03
CA ARG A 158 9.78 10.28 19.14
C ARG A 158 9.16 10.35 17.76
N ALA A 159 9.03 11.58 17.28
CA ALA A 159 9.08 11.95 15.88
C ALA A 159 7.97 11.49 14.91
N ARG A 160 7.70 12.38 13.96
CA ARG A 160 6.91 12.08 12.76
C ARG A 160 7.70 11.10 11.90
N TYR A 161 7.02 10.10 11.35
CA TYR A 161 7.60 9.21 10.36
C TYR A 161 6.84 9.27 9.05
N GLY A 162 7.55 9.04 7.95
CA GLY A 162 6.99 8.91 6.61
C GLY A 162 7.46 7.62 5.95
N TYR A 163 6.66 7.10 5.03
CA TYR A 163 7.05 5.96 4.20
C TYR A 163 7.82 6.47 2.97
N ARG A 164 9.05 6.01 2.76
CA ARG A 164 9.86 6.38 1.60
C ARG A 164 10.36 5.14 0.86
N ARG A 165 10.31 5.21 -0.48
CA ARG A 165 11.04 4.30 -1.36
C ARG A 165 12.35 4.96 -1.79
N GLY A 166 13.46 4.27 -1.59
CA GLY A 166 14.80 4.80 -1.90
C GLY A 166 15.40 5.64 -0.78
N LEU A 167 16.30 6.56 -1.16
CA LEU A 167 17.14 7.34 -0.24
C LEU A 167 16.64 8.79 -0.06
N SER A 168 16.97 9.39 1.06
CA SER A 168 16.78 10.83 1.32
C SER A 168 17.86 11.68 0.67
N ASP A 169 17.63 12.99 0.55
CA ASP A 169 18.60 13.91 -0.02
C ASP A 169 19.90 13.98 0.80
N SER A 170 19.77 13.84 2.13
CA SER A 170 20.93 13.78 3.04
C SER A 170 21.73 12.49 2.83
N GLU A 171 21.05 11.34 2.67
CA GLU A 171 21.67 10.05 2.34
C GLU A 171 22.38 10.09 0.98
N ILE A 172 21.76 10.73 -0.03
CA ILE A 172 22.34 10.91 -1.36
C ILE A 172 23.59 11.81 -1.30
N THR A 173 23.55 12.87 -0.50
CA THR A 173 24.69 13.78 -0.32
C THR A 173 25.83 13.04 0.39
N PHE A 174 25.52 12.29 1.45
CA PHE A 174 26.47 11.44 2.16
C PHE A 174 27.11 10.39 1.23
N LEU A 175 26.30 9.74 0.37
CA LEU A 175 26.81 8.83 -0.65
C LEU A 175 27.77 9.50 -1.63
N LYS A 176 27.45 10.72 -2.08
CA LYS A 176 28.31 11.48 -3.02
C LYS A 176 29.65 11.86 -2.41
N GLU A 177 29.67 12.20 -1.13
CA GLU A 177 30.88 12.60 -0.40
C GLU A 177 31.78 11.40 -0.07
N ASN A 178 31.18 10.24 0.21
CA ASN A 178 31.91 9.05 0.63
C ASN A 178 32.33 8.15 -0.55
N LYS A 179 33.55 8.36 -1.06
CA LYS A 179 34.11 7.57 -2.18
C LYS A 179 34.35 6.10 -1.83
N ASP A 180 34.71 5.80 -0.59
CA ASP A 180 34.95 4.43 -0.14
C ASP A 180 33.65 3.62 -0.14
N LEU A 181 32.54 4.25 0.25
CA LEU A 181 31.22 3.63 0.20
C LEU A 181 30.77 3.35 -1.24
N GLN A 182 31.00 4.28 -2.17
CA GLN A 182 30.69 4.07 -3.59
C GLN A 182 31.47 2.88 -4.17
N THR A 183 32.76 2.78 -3.87
CA THR A 183 33.59 1.65 -4.35
C THR A 183 33.15 0.32 -3.74
N LYS A 184 32.79 0.30 -2.46
CA LYS A 184 32.20 -0.90 -1.82
C LYS A 184 30.90 -1.34 -2.50
N ILE A 185 29.98 -0.40 -2.77
CA ILE A 185 28.71 -0.69 -3.45
C ILE A 185 28.96 -1.28 -4.86
N LEU A 186 29.88 -0.68 -5.63
CA LEU A 186 30.23 -1.15 -6.98
C LEU A 186 30.87 -2.54 -6.96
N GLN A 187 31.62 -2.89 -5.91
CA GLN A 187 32.26 -4.20 -5.76
C GLN A 187 31.29 -5.28 -5.26
N SER A 188 30.28 -4.91 -4.47
CA SER A 188 29.30 -5.82 -3.88
C SER A 188 28.21 -6.27 -4.86
N GLY A 189 28.56 -6.58 -6.12
CA GLY A 189 27.65 -6.83 -7.26
C GLY A 189 26.62 -7.97 -7.14
N ASN A 190 26.36 -8.49 -5.95
CA ASN A 190 25.25 -9.39 -5.66
C ASN A 190 24.16 -8.65 -4.87
N ILE A 191 22.93 -8.73 -5.36
CA ILE A 191 21.71 -8.38 -4.63
C ILE A 191 21.61 -9.38 -3.46
N PRO A 192 21.78 -8.99 -2.19
CA PRO A 192 21.47 -9.88 -1.09
C PRO A 192 19.99 -10.26 -1.18
N GLU A 193 19.67 -11.54 -0.98
CA GLU A 193 18.29 -11.95 -0.72
C GLU A 193 17.69 -11.02 0.34
N SER A 194 16.43 -10.61 0.12
CA SER A 194 15.73 -9.65 0.98
C SER A 194 16.00 -9.98 2.45
N ILE A 195 16.56 -9.00 3.19
CA ILE A 195 16.90 -9.16 4.60
C ILE A 195 15.68 -9.60 5.43
N LEU A 196 14.48 -9.23 4.97
CA LEU A 196 13.22 -9.85 5.37
C LEU A 196 12.83 -10.93 4.37
N ALA A 197 13.13 -12.18 4.70
CA ALA A 197 12.55 -13.35 4.05
C ALA A 197 11.47 -13.92 4.98
N LEU A 198 10.21 -13.91 4.51
CA LEU A 198 9.08 -14.50 5.21
C LEU A 198 8.72 -15.81 4.52
N ASP A 199 8.59 -16.88 5.30
CA ASP A 199 8.14 -18.17 4.79
C ASP A 199 6.71 -18.05 4.25
N LYS A 200 6.49 -18.58 3.05
CA LYS A 200 5.16 -18.57 2.40
C LYS A 200 4.28 -19.65 3.01
N ILE A 201 3.52 -19.29 4.04
CA ILE A 201 2.45 -20.14 4.55
C ILE A 201 1.12 -19.66 3.98
N ARG A 202 0.36 -20.60 3.42
CA ARG A 202 -0.97 -20.36 2.89
C ARG A 202 -1.98 -20.98 3.82
N ARG A 203 -2.76 -20.14 4.50
CA ARG A 203 -3.89 -20.60 5.29
C ARG A 203 -5.13 -19.82 4.89
N PRO A 204 -6.11 -20.42 4.18
CA PRO A 204 -7.31 -19.69 3.81
C PRO A 204 -8.06 -19.27 5.07
N LEU A 205 -8.01 -17.99 5.42
CA LEU A 205 -9.00 -17.39 6.31
C LEU A 205 -10.25 -16.99 5.53
N TYR A 206 -10.09 -16.61 4.25
CA TYR A 206 -11.18 -16.23 3.37
C TYR A 206 -11.07 -16.98 2.04
N GLU A 207 -11.96 -17.93 1.77
CA GLU A 207 -11.92 -18.69 0.51
C GLU A 207 -12.26 -17.82 -0.71
N LYS A 208 -13.10 -16.78 -0.56
CA LYS A 208 -13.55 -15.88 -1.63
C LYS A 208 -13.96 -14.50 -1.10
N HIS A 209 -13.75 -13.46 -1.91
CA HIS A 209 -14.31 -12.14 -1.67
C HIS A 209 -15.83 -12.24 -1.50
N PRO A 210 -16.46 -11.61 -0.48
CA PRO A 210 -17.88 -11.79 -0.18
C PRO A 210 -18.84 -11.39 -1.31
N MET A 211 -18.37 -10.65 -2.32
CA MET A 211 -19.14 -10.14 -3.49
C MET A 211 -20.42 -9.36 -3.12
N MET A 212 -20.59 -9.04 -1.84
CA MET A 212 -21.63 -8.17 -1.31
C MET A 212 -21.26 -6.71 -1.56
N LYS A 213 -22.26 -5.81 -1.59
CA LYS A 213 -21.99 -4.36 -1.67
C LYS A 213 -21.07 -3.90 -0.52
N PHE A 214 -21.37 -4.38 0.68
CA PHE A 214 -20.55 -4.18 1.86
C PHE A 214 -20.54 -5.45 2.71
N SER A 215 -19.37 -5.77 3.26
CA SER A 215 -19.17 -6.84 4.22
C SER A 215 -18.10 -6.41 5.22
N TRP A 216 -18.30 -6.75 6.48
CA TRP A 216 -17.38 -6.45 7.57
C TRP A 216 -16.91 -7.75 8.22
N THR A 217 -15.63 -7.83 8.53
CA THR A 217 -15.04 -8.98 9.21
C THR A 217 -14.02 -8.53 10.24
N ILE A 218 -14.00 -9.20 11.39
CA ILE A 218 -12.99 -9.02 12.43
C ILE A 218 -12.09 -10.25 12.38
N ALA A 219 -10.79 -10.05 12.17
CA ALA A 219 -9.78 -11.09 12.20
C ALA A 219 -9.19 -11.17 13.60
N GLU A 220 -9.55 -12.21 14.35
CA GLU A 220 -9.12 -12.36 15.74
C GLU A 220 -7.62 -12.74 15.84
N ASP A 221 -7.07 -12.55 17.02
CA ASP A 221 -5.69 -12.92 17.33
C ASP A 221 -5.41 -14.43 17.23
N THR A 222 -6.44 -15.26 17.27
CA THR A 222 -6.38 -16.72 17.07
C THR A 222 -6.17 -17.06 15.59
N ASP A 223 -6.83 -16.32 14.70
CA ASP A 223 -6.75 -16.48 13.25
C ASP A 223 -5.39 -16.06 12.68
N THR A 224 -4.78 -15.05 13.29
CA THR A 224 -3.52 -14.44 12.84
C THR A 224 -2.30 -14.84 13.67
N ALA A 225 -2.46 -15.74 14.65
CA ALA A 225 -1.39 -16.18 15.55
C ALA A 225 -0.20 -16.82 14.82
N GLU A 226 -0.49 -17.63 13.80
CA GLU A 226 0.53 -18.32 13.02
C GLU A 226 1.36 -17.33 12.21
N TRP A 227 0.68 -16.41 11.49
CA TRP A 227 1.32 -15.32 10.76
C TRP A 227 2.18 -14.43 11.67
N TYR A 228 1.66 -14.08 12.84
CA TYR A 228 2.39 -13.31 13.85
C TYR A 228 3.73 -13.97 14.22
N ASN A 229 3.72 -15.27 14.51
CA ASN A 229 4.94 -16.00 14.88
C ASN A 229 5.96 -16.06 13.74
N ILE A 230 5.51 -16.19 12.49
CA ILE A 230 6.39 -16.18 11.31
C ILE A 230 7.09 -14.83 11.16
N CYS A 231 6.40 -13.73 11.44
CA CYS A 231 6.96 -12.38 11.29
C CYS A 231 7.94 -11.99 12.41
N LEU A 232 7.80 -12.55 13.61
CA LEU A 232 8.61 -12.17 14.77
C LEU A 232 10.11 -12.45 14.58
N ASP A 233 10.48 -13.68 14.22
CA ASP A 233 11.89 -14.07 14.13
C ASP A 233 12.66 -13.28 13.04
N PRO A 234 12.12 -13.12 11.83
CA PRO A 234 12.73 -12.26 10.80
C PRO A 234 12.87 -10.82 11.27
N LEU A 235 11.83 -10.20 11.85
CA LEU A 235 11.91 -8.82 12.35
C LEU A 235 12.96 -8.65 13.45
N ASN A 236 13.03 -9.59 14.39
CA ASN A 236 14.07 -9.60 15.43
C ASN A 236 15.48 -9.75 14.85
N ASN A 237 15.63 -10.54 13.78
CA ASN A 237 16.92 -10.69 13.09
C ASN A 237 17.32 -9.41 12.36
N VAL A 238 16.37 -8.71 11.75
CA VAL A 238 16.61 -7.40 11.14
C VAL A 238 16.99 -6.36 12.18
N GLU A 239 16.32 -6.36 13.33
CA GLU A 239 16.67 -5.49 14.45
C GLU A 239 18.12 -5.74 14.90
N LYS A 240 18.51 -7.01 15.09
CA LYS A 240 19.88 -7.38 15.44
C LYS A 240 20.89 -7.00 14.35
N PHE A 241 20.51 -7.11 13.07
CA PHE A 241 21.38 -6.77 11.95
C PHE A 241 21.66 -5.27 11.88
N TYR A 242 20.67 -4.41 12.15
CA TYR A 242 20.85 -2.96 12.13
C TYR A 242 21.37 -2.39 13.46
N ARG A 243 21.22 -3.12 14.57
CA ARG A 243 21.70 -2.68 15.88
C ARG A 243 23.22 -2.51 15.90
N GLY A 244 23.68 -1.27 16.04
CA GLY A 244 25.10 -0.91 16.16
C GLY A 244 25.83 -0.73 14.82
N LYS A 245 25.13 -0.76 13.69
CA LYS A 245 25.72 -0.43 12.39
C LYS A 245 25.87 1.07 12.18
N GLU A 246 26.92 1.45 11.47
CA GLU A 246 27.11 2.83 11.04
C GLU A 246 26.11 3.17 9.91
N THR A 247 25.78 4.46 9.79
CA THR A 247 24.85 4.93 8.76
C THR A 247 25.29 4.54 7.34
N ALA A 248 26.60 4.44 7.11
CA ALA A 248 27.17 3.99 5.84
C ALA A 248 26.76 2.54 5.51
N ASP A 249 26.79 1.62 6.48
CA ASP A 249 26.42 0.21 6.27
C ASP A 249 24.92 0.06 6.02
N ILE A 250 24.10 0.90 6.69
CA ILE A 250 22.65 0.95 6.47
C ILE A 250 22.36 1.39 5.04
N ILE A 251 22.97 2.48 4.59
CA ILE A 251 22.78 3.00 3.22
C ILE A 251 23.29 1.97 2.18
N GLN A 252 24.44 1.34 2.41
CA GLN A 252 24.95 0.28 1.52
C GLN A 252 23.93 -0.86 1.39
N SER A 253 23.38 -1.34 2.52
CA SER A 253 22.39 -2.41 2.49
C SER A 253 21.13 -2.03 1.71
N LYS A 254 20.75 -0.74 1.72
CA LYS A 254 19.58 -0.24 0.98
C LYS A 254 19.83 -0.08 -0.51
N VAL A 255 21.01 0.33 -0.92
CA VAL A 255 21.34 0.44 -2.34
C VAL A 255 21.39 -0.94 -3.02
N LEU A 256 21.72 -1.98 -2.25
CA LEU A 256 21.79 -3.35 -2.76
C LEU A 256 20.44 -4.08 -2.81
N GLN A 257 19.39 -3.53 -2.18
CA GLN A 257 18.04 -4.08 -2.12
C GLN A 257 17.15 -3.51 -3.23
#